data_AF-A0A1E3KPT6-F1
#
_entry.id   AF-A0A1E3KPT6-F1
#
_cell.length_a   1.000
_cell.length_b   1.000
_cell.length_c   1.000
_cell.angle_alpha   90.00
_cell.angle_beta   90.00
_cell.angle_gamma   90.00
#
_symmetry.space_group_name_H-M   'P 1'
#
loop_
_entity.id
_entity.type
_entity.pdbx_description
1 polymer ?
#
loop_
_entity_poly.entity_id
_entity_poly.type
_entity_poly.pdbx_seq_one_letter_code
_entity_poly.pdbx_strand_id
1 'polypeptide(L)'
;MDKKCFVCHSLLTSENNSSEHIFLFSLGDTHPVKGIVCKYCNNWLGEVVDFDFVKTFKGLYKTVSGKSEVVSMTTEQGERFSVPIKNEQIENKPILSQSPFKFIDESNFSEHFYDSTDAETSMKKQTNRNPDKNINYNITKETSIPTFYIKPKIDKVNFTLEILKIQAEYLRSTDYNVNTLGEFIFKYANVNKNLPNPFEPFEKLLIYIFNSVIQPGFKYIPKNTDIIPGVSKAEVIRLKEIDWMFISLFGKVNMTIPIITQSFLNLLTS
;
A
#
# COMPACT_ATOMS: atom_id res chain seq x y z
N MET A 1 24.86 -0.50 -24.43
CA MET A 1 24.91 -1.58 -23.43
C MET A 1 23.53 -2.19 -23.40
N ASP A 2 23.41 -3.50 -23.62
CA ASP A 2 22.09 -4.12 -23.63
C ASP A 2 21.55 -4.22 -22.19
N LYS A 3 20.31 -3.74 -21.99
CA LYS A 3 19.67 -3.80 -20.67
C LYS A 3 19.19 -5.23 -20.38
N LYS A 4 19.27 -5.65 -19.12
CA LYS A 4 18.84 -6.98 -18.66
C LYS A 4 17.78 -6.84 -17.57
N CYS A 5 16.84 -7.78 -17.55
CA CYS A 5 15.84 -7.88 -16.48
C CYS A 5 16.53 -8.09 -15.13
N PHE A 6 16.26 -7.27 -14.12
CA PHE A 6 16.91 -7.40 -12.82
C PHE A 6 16.55 -8.70 -12.07
N VAL A 7 15.40 -9.30 -12.41
CA VAL A 7 14.91 -10.55 -11.79
C VAL A 7 15.52 -11.78 -12.44
N CYS A 8 15.33 -11.95 -13.75
CA CYS A 8 15.73 -13.19 -14.46
C CYS A 8 17.00 -13.04 -15.31
N HIS A 9 17.58 -11.84 -15.38
CA HIS A 9 18.77 -11.51 -16.17
C HIS A 9 18.64 -11.76 -17.68
N SER A 10 17.43 -11.98 -18.20
CA SER A 10 17.19 -12.06 -19.65
C SER A 10 17.45 -10.70 -20.31
N LEU A 11 17.94 -10.73 -21.55
CA LEU A 11 18.06 -9.53 -22.37
C LEU A 11 16.69 -8.85 -22.53
N LEU A 12 16.66 -7.52 -22.40
CA LEU A 12 15.46 -6.73 -22.64
C LEU A 12 15.44 -6.29 -24.10
N THR A 13 14.48 -6.83 -24.86
CA THR A 13 14.18 -6.50 -26.25
C THR A 13 12.96 -5.58 -26.32
N SER A 14 12.70 -4.99 -27.49
CA SER A 14 11.48 -4.21 -27.73
C SER A 14 10.19 -5.02 -27.46
N GLU A 15 10.23 -6.35 -27.60
CA GLU A 15 9.09 -7.24 -27.45
C GLU A 15 8.80 -7.61 -25.98
N ASN A 16 9.84 -7.82 -25.17
CA ASN A 16 9.70 -8.32 -23.80
C ASN A 16 9.89 -7.25 -22.72
N ASN A 17 10.40 -6.06 -23.05
CA ASN A 17 10.67 -4.99 -22.09
C ASN A 17 9.35 -4.44 -21.54
N SER A 18 9.15 -4.56 -20.22
CA SER A 18 7.97 -4.01 -19.56
C SER A 18 8.13 -2.50 -19.38
N SER A 19 6.99 -1.80 -19.39
CA SER A 19 6.89 -0.42 -18.95
C SER A 19 6.39 -0.46 -17.52
N GLU A 20 7.29 -0.36 -16.55
CA GLU A 20 6.97 -0.60 -15.14
C GLU A 20 6.98 0.68 -14.32
N HIS A 21 6.07 0.79 -13.37
CA HIS A 21 6.06 1.91 -12.45
C HIS A 21 6.84 1.51 -11.19
N ILE A 22 7.97 2.18 -10.94
CA ILE A 22 8.81 1.93 -9.74
C ILE A 22 7.96 1.98 -8.48
N PHE A 23 7.02 2.92 -8.43
CA PHE A 23 5.95 2.93 -7.45
C PHE A 23 4.68 2.40 -8.10
N LEU A 24 3.85 1.64 -7.40
CA LEU A 24 2.64 1.09 -8.02
C LEU A 24 1.73 2.21 -8.55
N PHE A 25 1.31 2.14 -9.82
CA PHE A 25 0.39 3.10 -10.44
C PHE A 25 -0.88 3.31 -9.61
N SER A 26 -1.38 2.20 -9.02
CA SER A 26 -2.54 2.21 -8.12
C SER A 26 -2.35 3.03 -6.83
N LEU A 27 -1.11 3.45 -6.55
CA LEU A 27 -0.68 4.23 -5.38
C LEU A 27 -0.01 5.56 -5.79
N GLY A 28 -0.33 6.09 -6.99
CA GLY A 28 -0.01 7.47 -7.36
C GLY A 28 1.26 7.67 -8.17
N ASP A 29 1.89 6.60 -8.67
CA ASP A 29 2.90 6.77 -9.71
C ASP A 29 2.25 7.15 -11.03
N THR A 30 2.89 8.07 -11.76
CA THR A 30 2.42 8.57 -13.05
C THR A 30 3.43 8.34 -14.17
N HIS A 31 4.67 7.92 -13.86
CA HIS A 31 5.75 7.86 -14.83
C HIS A 31 6.35 6.46 -14.88
N PRO A 32 5.92 5.62 -15.84
CA PRO A 32 6.52 4.31 -15.99
C PRO A 32 7.92 4.42 -16.60
N VAL A 33 8.78 3.49 -16.23
CA VAL A 33 10.16 3.38 -16.72
C VAL A 33 10.33 2.08 -17.51
N LYS A 34 11.16 2.14 -18.56
CA LYS A 34 11.51 0.97 -19.38
C LYS A 34 12.97 0.56 -19.16
N GLY A 35 13.25 -0.71 -19.42
CA GLY A 35 14.60 -1.25 -19.40
C GLY A 35 15.05 -1.80 -18.05
N ILE A 36 14.10 -2.11 -17.17
CA ILE A 36 14.36 -2.61 -15.81
C ILE A 36 13.96 -4.09 -15.69
N VAL A 37 12.76 -4.44 -16.14
CA VAL A 37 12.14 -5.76 -15.95
C VAL A 37 11.46 -6.23 -17.24
N CYS A 38 11.44 -7.55 -17.47
CA CYS A 38 10.69 -8.13 -18.59
C CYS A 38 9.23 -8.36 -18.20
N LYS A 39 8.31 -8.36 -19.18
CA LYS A 39 6.87 -8.56 -18.99
C LYS A 39 6.53 -9.78 -18.13
N TYR A 40 7.27 -10.87 -18.31
CA TYR A 40 7.05 -12.11 -17.56
C TYR A 40 7.29 -11.91 -16.06
N CYS A 41 8.46 -11.40 -15.69
CA CYS A 41 8.80 -11.14 -14.29
C CYS A 41 7.92 -10.03 -13.70
N ASN A 42 7.52 -9.07 -14.52
CA ASN A 42 6.62 -8.01 -14.10
C ASN A 42 5.25 -8.53 -13.65
N ASN A 43 4.62 -9.38 -14.49
CA ASN A 43 3.35 -9.98 -14.15
C ASN A 43 3.45 -10.83 -12.87
N TRP A 44 4.53 -11.60 -12.74
CA TRP A 44 4.77 -12.41 -11.55
C TRP A 44 4.95 -11.56 -10.29
N LEU A 45 5.76 -10.48 -10.33
CA LEU A 45 5.89 -9.53 -9.22
C LEU A 45 4.54 -8.87 -8.87
N GLY A 46 3.75 -8.53 -9.89
CA GLY A 46 2.39 -8.03 -9.75
C GLY A 46 1.49 -8.94 -8.91
N GLU A 47 1.59 -10.25 -9.13
CA GLU A 47 0.80 -11.27 -8.43
C GLU A 47 1.32 -11.53 -7.00
N VAL A 48 2.63 -11.59 -6.81
CA VAL A 48 3.24 -12.10 -5.56
C VAL A 48 3.73 -11.02 -4.59
N VAL A 49 3.88 -9.77 -5.04
CA VAL A 49 4.36 -8.66 -4.20
C VAL A 49 3.36 -7.51 -4.23
N ASP A 50 3.04 -7.03 -5.43
CA ASP A 50 2.33 -5.75 -5.60
C ASP A 50 0.89 -5.83 -5.08
N PHE A 51 0.19 -6.94 -5.37
CA PHE A 51 -1.22 -7.09 -5.05
C PHE A 51 -1.53 -6.88 -3.56
N ASP A 52 -0.78 -7.56 -2.69
CA ASP A 52 -0.97 -7.46 -1.24
C ASP A 52 -0.56 -6.09 -0.71
N PHE A 53 0.46 -5.49 -1.30
CA PHE A 53 0.89 -4.14 -0.94
C PHE A 53 -0.19 -3.10 -1.30
N VAL A 54 -0.72 -3.13 -2.53
CA VAL A 54 -1.82 -2.24 -2.96
C VAL A 54 -3.04 -2.44 -2.06
N LYS A 55 -3.43 -3.68 -1.79
CA LYS A 55 -4.59 -3.99 -0.94
C LYS A 55 -4.46 -3.33 0.45
N THR A 56 -3.25 -3.32 1.00
CA THR A 56 -2.97 -2.74 2.32
C THR A 56 -3.00 -1.21 2.31
N PHE A 57 -2.46 -0.56 1.27
CA PHE A 57 -2.26 0.89 1.25
C PHE A 57 -3.25 1.69 0.40
N LYS A 58 -4.08 1.04 -0.45
CA LYS A 58 -5.05 1.73 -1.32
C LYS A 58 -6.00 2.65 -0.57
N GLY A 59 -6.47 2.23 0.61
CA GLY A 59 -7.33 3.05 1.46
C GLY A 59 -6.64 4.34 1.92
N LEU A 60 -5.36 4.24 2.29
CA LEU A 60 -4.55 5.39 2.70
C LEU A 60 -4.19 6.29 1.51
N TYR A 61 -3.84 5.73 0.36
CA TYR A 61 -3.58 6.53 -0.85
C TYR A 61 -4.80 7.34 -1.29
N LYS A 62 -6.00 6.75 -1.24
CA LYS A 62 -7.25 7.45 -1.57
C LYS A 62 -7.44 8.75 -0.79
N THR A 63 -7.00 8.81 0.47
CA THR A 63 -7.15 10.04 1.28
C THR A 63 -6.29 11.19 0.76
N VAL A 64 -5.23 10.92 0.00
CA VAL A 64 -4.27 11.92 -0.49
C VAL A 64 -4.19 12.01 -2.01
N SER A 65 -5.03 11.27 -2.74
CA SER A 65 -4.93 11.11 -4.19
C SER A 65 -5.21 12.36 -5.04
N GLY A 66 -5.59 13.50 -4.43
CA GLY A 66 -6.09 14.67 -5.16
C GLY A 66 -7.56 14.56 -5.57
N LYS A 67 -8.12 13.35 -5.58
CA LYS A 67 -9.47 13.05 -6.07
C LYS A 67 -10.46 12.94 -4.91
N SER A 68 -11.72 13.14 -5.26
CA SER A 68 -12.85 12.85 -4.38
C SER A 68 -13.07 11.35 -4.36
N GLU A 69 -12.82 10.72 -3.22
CA GLU A 69 -12.78 9.27 -3.03
C GLU A 69 -13.69 8.84 -1.89
N VAL A 70 -14.20 7.61 -1.96
CA VAL A 70 -14.88 6.97 -0.82
C VAL A 70 -13.92 5.95 -0.21
N VAL A 71 -13.68 6.09 1.10
CA VAL A 71 -12.77 5.25 1.87
C VAL A 71 -13.54 4.52 2.96
N SER A 72 -13.32 3.21 3.07
CA SER A 72 -13.83 2.43 4.21
C SER A 72 -12.94 2.70 5.41
N MET A 73 -13.51 3.25 6.47
CA MET A 73 -12.83 3.58 7.72
C MET A 73 -13.51 2.86 8.88
N THR A 74 -12.75 2.57 9.92
CA THR A 74 -13.26 1.92 11.13
C THR A 74 -13.15 2.89 12.30
N THR A 75 -14.19 2.97 13.12
CA THR A 75 -14.19 3.74 14.37
C THR A 75 -13.43 2.99 15.46
N GLU A 76 -13.15 3.66 16.58
CA GLU A 76 -12.54 3.04 17.76
C GLU A 76 -13.41 1.90 18.31
N GLN A 77 -14.72 1.99 18.11
CA GLN A 77 -15.73 1.01 18.52
C GLN A 77 -15.85 -0.16 17.54
N GLY A 78 -15.10 -0.17 16.45
CA GLY A 78 -15.08 -1.25 15.46
C GLY A 78 -16.13 -1.14 14.35
N GLU A 79 -16.91 -0.06 14.33
CA GLU A 79 -17.93 0.17 13.31
C GLU A 79 -17.27 0.64 12.01
N ARG A 80 -17.85 0.24 10.87
CA ARG A 80 -17.31 0.58 9.55
C ARG A 80 -18.19 1.58 8.84
N PHE A 81 -17.56 2.58 8.25
CA PHE A 81 -18.22 3.64 7.50
C PHE A 81 -17.55 3.87 6.15
N SER A 82 -18.36 4.28 5.18
CA SER A 82 -17.92 4.82 3.90
C SER A 82 -17.79 6.33 4.04
N VAL A 83 -16.55 6.82 4.11
CA VAL A 83 -16.25 8.23 4.34
C VAL A 83 -15.80 8.88 3.03
N PRO A 84 -16.52 9.90 2.52
CA PRO A 84 -16.10 10.66 1.35
C PRO A 84 -14.97 11.62 1.74
N ILE A 85 -13.80 11.47 1.13
CA ILE A 85 -12.58 12.21 1.46
C ILE A 85 -11.97 12.80 0.18
N LYS A 86 -11.44 14.01 0.28
CA LYS A 86 -10.56 14.63 -0.71
C LYS A 86 -9.43 15.34 0.00
N ASN A 87 -8.17 14.96 -0.27
CA ASN A 87 -6.97 15.56 0.32
C ASN A 87 -7.07 15.69 1.85
N GLU A 88 -7.38 14.55 2.49
CA GLU A 88 -7.50 14.39 3.94
C GLU A 88 -8.64 15.17 4.60
N GLN A 89 -9.46 15.84 3.80
CA GLN A 89 -10.66 16.52 4.28
C GLN A 89 -11.88 15.65 3.98
N ILE A 90 -12.71 15.44 5.00
CA ILE A 90 -14.03 14.84 4.82
C ILE A 90 -14.86 15.81 3.99
N GLU A 91 -15.40 15.34 2.87
CA GLU A 91 -16.26 16.16 2.02
C GLU A 91 -17.64 16.33 2.66
N ASN A 92 -18.33 17.43 2.31
CA ASN A 92 -19.73 17.63 2.68
C ASN A 92 -20.66 16.73 1.83
N LYS A 93 -20.53 15.41 2.03
CA LYS A 93 -21.33 14.35 1.43
C LYS A 93 -21.69 13.35 2.54
N PRO A 94 -22.82 12.63 2.43
CA PRO A 94 -23.25 11.70 3.47
C PRO A 94 -22.18 10.63 3.74
N ILE A 95 -21.85 10.45 5.01
CA ILE A 95 -21.09 9.30 5.51
C ILE A 95 -22.08 8.16 5.70
N LEU A 96 -21.76 6.98 5.16
CA LEU A 96 -22.69 5.85 5.16
C LEU A 96 -22.17 4.68 5.99
N SER A 97 -22.98 4.16 6.90
CA SER A 97 -22.69 2.93 7.63
C SER A 97 -22.50 1.75 6.67
N GLN A 98 -21.49 0.93 6.94
CA GLN A 98 -21.24 -0.34 6.24
C GLN A 98 -21.68 -1.55 7.08
N SER A 99 -22.31 -1.30 8.23
CA SER A 99 -22.81 -2.37 9.09
C SER A 99 -23.88 -3.18 8.35
N PRO A 100 -23.87 -4.51 8.43
CA PRO A 100 -24.92 -5.32 7.85
C PRO A 100 -26.22 -5.12 8.65
N PHE A 101 -27.32 -4.87 7.94
CA PHE A 101 -28.66 -4.79 8.53
C PHE A 101 -29.03 -6.12 9.22
N LYS A 102 -29.01 -6.07 10.55
CA LYS A 102 -29.32 -7.10 11.57
C LYS A 102 -30.79 -7.23 11.97
N PHE A 103 -31.59 -8.12 11.38
CA PHE A 103 -32.83 -8.54 12.07
C PHE A 103 -32.46 -9.29 13.36
N ILE A 104 -33.01 -8.84 14.48
CA ILE A 104 -32.91 -9.49 15.79
C ILE A 104 -33.92 -10.64 15.84
N ASP A 105 -35.11 -10.41 15.29
CA ASP A 105 -36.19 -11.38 15.13
C ASP A 105 -37.01 -11.03 13.86
N GLU A 106 -38.17 -11.66 13.69
CA GLU A 106 -39.02 -11.44 12.50
C GLU A 106 -39.49 -9.99 12.33
N SER A 107 -39.55 -9.22 13.43
CA SER A 107 -40.14 -7.88 13.51
C SER A 107 -39.16 -6.78 13.91
N ASN A 108 -38.06 -7.11 14.58
CA ASN A 108 -37.12 -6.15 15.15
C ASN A 108 -35.76 -6.20 14.46
N PHE A 109 -35.11 -5.03 14.36
CA PHE A 109 -33.74 -4.92 13.90
C PHE A 109 -32.98 -3.88 14.74
N SER A 110 -31.66 -3.94 14.68
CA SER A 110 -30.78 -2.90 15.22
C SER A 110 -29.65 -2.64 14.25
N GLU A 111 -29.39 -1.35 13.99
CA GLU A 111 -28.33 -0.89 13.11
C GLU A 111 -27.79 0.44 13.63
N HIS A 112 -26.51 0.69 13.37
CA HIS A 112 -25.82 1.92 13.75
C HIS A 112 -25.63 2.78 12.49
N PHE A 113 -25.95 4.06 12.61
CA PHE A 113 -25.88 5.05 11.55
C PHE A 113 -24.96 6.20 11.95
N TYR A 114 -24.38 6.87 10.97
CA TYR A 114 -23.57 8.05 11.24
C TYR A 114 -24.43 9.24 11.68
N ASP A 115 -25.51 9.50 10.96
CA ASP A 115 -26.47 10.57 11.21
C ASP A 115 -27.89 10.18 10.72
N SER A 116 -28.84 11.11 10.83
CA SER A 116 -30.21 10.90 10.35
C SER A 116 -30.29 10.70 8.83
N THR A 117 -29.41 11.32 8.05
CA THR A 117 -29.38 11.19 6.59
C THR A 117 -28.94 9.78 6.17
N ASP A 118 -27.95 9.21 6.87
CA ASP A 118 -27.52 7.82 6.72
C ASP A 118 -28.64 6.85 7.09
N ALA A 119 -29.33 7.08 8.21
CA ALA A 119 -30.48 6.29 8.64
C ALA A 119 -31.59 6.27 7.58
N GLU A 120 -32.04 7.43 7.11
CA GLU A 120 -33.06 7.54 6.06
C GLU A 120 -32.64 6.82 4.76
N THR A 121 -31.37 6.97 4.36
CA THR A 121 -30.81 6.32 3.18
C THR A 121 -30.79 4.80 3.32
N SER A 122 -30.39 4.28 4.48
CA SER A 122 -30.42 2.84 4.77
C SER A 122 -31.86 2.32 4.74
N MET A 123 -32.79 2.99 5.43
CA MET A 123 -34.18 2.55 5.51
C MET A 123 -34.83 2.48 4.14
N LYS A 124 -34.65 3.50 3.29
CA LYS A 124 -35.15 3.48 1.91
C LYS A 124 -34.62 2.28 1.11
N LYS A 125 -33.33 1.92 1.28
CA LYS A 125 -32.76 0.73 0.64
C LYS A 125 -33.40 -0.56 1.17
N GLN A 126 -33.68 -0.65 2.47
CA GLN A 126 -34.26 -1.85 3.07
C GLN A 126 -35.73 -2.03 2.71
N THR A 127 -36.52 -0.95 2.67
CA THR A 127 -37.93 -0.99 2.20
C THR A 127 -37.99 -1.48 0.76
N ASN A 128 -37.08 -1.03 -0.11
CA ASN A 128 -37.02 -1.49 -1.49
C ASN A 128 -36.61 -2.98 -1.61
N ARG A 129 -35.76 -3.47 -0.71
CA ARG A 129 -35.31 -4.88 -0.70
C ARG A 129 -36.33 -5.82 -0.07
N ASN A 130 -37.19 -5.29 0.80
CA ASN A 130 -38.20 -6.05 1.54
C ASN A 130 -39.56 -5.35 1.40
N PRO A 131 -40.14 -5.29 0.18
CA PRO A 131 -41.36 -4.52 -0.08
C PRO A 131 -42.56 -5.00 0.76
N ASP A 132 -42.56 -6.27 1.15
CA ASP A 132 -43.62 -6.88 1.98
C ASP A 132 -43.49 -6.53 3.47
N LYS A 133 -42.38 -5.93 3.89
CA LYS A 133 -42.13 -5.53 5.27
C LYS A 133 -42.33 -4.02 5.41
N ASN A 134 -43.27 -3.62 6.26
CA ASN A 134 -43.39 -2.21 6.67
C ASN A 134 -42.29 -1.89 7.69
N ILE A 135 -41.16 -1.37 7.20
CA ILE A 135 -40.00 -1.04 8.03
C ILE A 135 -40.19 0.36 8.63
N ASN A 136 -40.43 0.41 9.94
CA ASN A 136 -40.40 1.62 10.75
C ASN A 136 -39.22 1.56 11.72
N TYR A 137 -38.70 2.74 12.11
CA TYR A 137 -37.57 2.84 13.03
C TYR A 137 -37.72 4.03 13.96
N ASN A 138 -37.11 3.93 15.13
CA ASN A 138 -36.96 5.02 16.09
C ASN A 138 -35.49 5.07 16.52
N ILE A 139 -34.93 6.28 16.61
CA ILE A 139 -33.58 6.48 17.13
C ILE A 139 -33.64 6.34 18.65
N THR A 140 -33.00 5.31 19.20
CA THR A 140 -33.03 5.00 20.64
C THR A 140 -31.88 5.64 21.41
N LYS A 141 -30.79 6.01 20.72
CA LYS A 141 -29.60 6.60 21.31
C LYS A 141 -28.83 7.42 20.28
N GLU A 142 -28.43 8.62 20.68
CA GLU A 142 -27.44 9.42 19.96
C GLU A 142 -26.11 9.37 20.71
N THR A 143 -25.01 9.37 19.97
CA THR A 143 -23.65 9.35 20.52
C THR A 143 -22.83 10.48 19.94
N SER A 144 -21.65 10.73 20.52
CA SER A 144 -20.68 11.67 19.95
C SER A 144 -20.25 11.22 18.55
N ILE A 145 -19.94 12.19 17.69
CA ILE A 145 -19.39 11.94 16.36
C ILE A 145 -18.11 11.11 16.49
N PRO A 146 -18.01 9.95 15.82
CA PRO A 146 -16.83 9.10 15.92
C PRO A 146 -15.63 9.77 15.26
N THR A 147 -14.45 9.47 15.78
CA THR A 147 -13.19 9.80 15.11
C THR A 147 -12.83 8.67 14.15
N PHE A 148 -12.44 9.02 12.92
CA PHE A 148 -12.03 8.06 11.91
C PHE A 148 -10.52 7.95 11.82
N TYR A 149 -10.01 6.73 11.71
CA TYR A 149 -8.60 6.48 11.42
C TYR A 149 -8.43 5.36 10.39
N ILE A 150 -7.31 5.42 9.66
CA ILE A 150 -6.85 4.33 8.80
C ILE A 150 -5.56 3.83 9.42
N LYS A 151 -5.58 2.58 9.88
CA LYS A 151 -4.39 1.89 10.38
C LYS A 151 -4.09 0.71 9.46
N PRO A 152 -3.23 0.87 8.45
CA PRO A 152 -2.84 -0.23 7.59
C PRO A 152 -2.26 -1.36 8.44
N LYS A 153 -2.76 -2.59 8.27
CA LYS A 153 -2.18 -3.77 8.90
C LYS A 153 -0.95 -4.16 8.08
N ILE A 154 0.21 -3.69 8.49
CA ILE A 154 1.47 -3.93 7.77
C ILE A 154 1.87 -5.40 7.93
N ASP A 155 1.88 -6.13 6.82
CA ASP A 155 2.63 -7.38 6.71
C ASP A 155 4.12 -7.05 6.53
N LYS A 156 4.95 -7.50 7.47
CA LYS A 156 6.38 -7.13 7.49
C LYS A 156 7.15 -7.70 6.31
N VAL A 157 6.78 -8.90 5.85
CA VAL A 157 7.45 -9.59 4.74
C VAL A 157 7.11 -8.88 3.45
N ASN A 158 5.81 -8.72 3.15
CA ASN A 158 5.35 -8.07 1.92
C ASN A 158 5.78 -6.61 1.84
N PHE A 159 5.74 -5.87 2.95
CA PHE A 159 6.24 -4.49 2.99
C PHE A 159 7.74 -4.44 2.67
N THR A 160 8.53 -5.33 3.26
CA THR A 160 9.98 -5.36 3.01
C THR A 160 10.30 -5.75 1.58
N LEU A 161 9.58 -6.72 1.00
CA LEU A 161 9.72 -7.08 -0.41
C LEU A 161 9.45 -5.88 -1.32
N GLU A 162 8.37 -5.14 -1.09
CA GLU A 162 8.07 -3.94 -1.87
C GLU A 162 9.18 -2.88 -1.76
N ILE A 163 9.69 -2.63 -0.56
CA ILE A 163 10.79 -1.68 -0.36
C ILE A 163 12.09 -2.13 -1.05
N LEU A 164 12.39 -3.43 -1.05
CA LEU A 164 13.54 -3.97 -1.78
C LEU A 164 13.34 -3.91 -3.29
N LYS A 165 12.11 -4.09 -3.77
CA LYS A 165 11.73 -3.96 -5.18
C LYS A 165 11.93 -2.52 -5.66
N ILE A 166 11.34 -1.55 -4.94
CA ILE A 166 11.50 -0.12 -5.21
C ILE A 166 12.99 0.27 -5.25
N GLN A 167 13.81 -0.22 -4.32
CA GLN A 167 15.27 0.01 -4.34
C GLN A 167 15.91 -0.53 -5.61
N ALA A 168 15.68 -1.79 -5.95
CA ALA A 168 16.27 -2.41 -7.13
C ALA A 168 15.84 -1.68 -8.42
N GLU A 169 14.55 -1.40 -8.58
CA GLU A 169 14.01 -0.76 -9.77
C GLU A 169 14.48 0.69 -9.90
N TYR A 170 14.45 1.47 -8.81
CA TYR A 170 14.91 2.85 -8.82
C TYR A 170 16.40 2.97 -9.14
N LEU A 171 17.25 2.17 -8.48
CA LEU A 171 18.69 2.19 -8.71
C LEU A 171 19.03 1.77 -10.14
N ARG A 172 18.33 0.77 -10.69
CA ARG A 172 18.46 0.39 -12.11
C ARG A 172 17.98 1.48 -13.06
N SER A 173 16.90 2.19 -12.73
CA SER A 173 16.35 3.26 -13.55
C SER A 173 17.29 4.46 -13.70
N THR A 174 18.14 4.68 -12.69
CA THR A 174 19.09 5.79 -12.60
C THR A 174 20.51 5.40 -13.00
N ASP A 175 20.69 4.19 -13.57
CA ASP A 175 21.99 3.59 -13.90
C ASP A 175 22.97 3.55 -12.71
N TYR A 176 22.43 3.47 -11.49
CA TYR A 176 23.18 3.35 -10.25
C TYR A 176 23.71 1.92 -10.09
N ASN A 177 25.02 1.74 -10.29
CA ASN A 177 25.63 0.41 -10.37
C ASN A 177 25.89 -0.22 -8.99
N VAL A 178 24.87 -0.87 -8.43
CA VAL A 178 24.98 -1.62 -7.17
C VAL A 178 24.13 -2.88 -7.21
N ASN A 179 24.67 -4.00 -6.72
CA ASN A 179 23.90 -5.23 -6.55
C ASN A 179 23.14 -5.17 -5.21
N THR A 180 21.83 -4.96 -5.29
CA THR A 180 20.99 -4.91 -4.10
C THR A 180 20.61 -6.31 -3.62
N LEU A 181 20.22 -6.41 -2.35
CA LEU A 181 19.63 -7.63 -1.80
C LEU A 181 18.33 -8.00 -2.53
N GLY A 182 17.54 -7.00 -2.94
CA GLY A 182 16.30 -7.21 -3.69
C GLY A 182 16.55 -8.02 -4.97
N GLU A 183 17.56 -7.64 -5.76
CA GLU A 183 17.93 -8.38 -6.97
C GLU A 183 18.25 -9.86 -6.68
N PHE A 184 18.99 -10.13 -5.61
CA PHE A 184 19.31 -11.50 -5.20
C PHE A 184 18.05 -12.29 -4.80
N ILE A 185 17.21 -11.72 -3.93
CA ILE A 185 16.00 -12.38 -3.42
C ILE A 185 15.02 -12.64 -4.56
N PHE A 186 14.74 -11.65 -5.40
CA PHE A 186 13.78 -11.81 -6.50
C PHE A 186 14.28 -12.79 -7.56
N LYS A 187 15.59 -12.80 -7.85
CA LYS A 187 16.18 -13.82 -8.71
C LYS A 187 15.97 -15.23 -8.14
N TYR A 188 16.29 -15.44 -6.87
CA TYR A 188 16.09 -16.73 -6.21
C TYR A 188 14.60 -17.13 -6.25
N ALA A 189 13.71 -16.22 -5.86
CA ALA A 189 12.27 -16.48 -5.81
C ALA A 189 11.70 -16.78 -7.20
N ASN A 190 12.15 -16.09 -8.25
CA ASN A 190 11.71 -16.36 -9.62
C ASN A 190 12.19 -17.74 -10.14
N VAL A 191 13.37 -18.21 -9.74
CA VAL A 191 13.82 -19.58 -10.03
C VAL A 191 12.92 -20.62 -9.34
N ASN A 192 12.43 -20.29 -8.14
CA ASN A 192 11.62 -21.16 -7.30
C ASN A 192 10.12 -20.81 -7.33
N LYS A 193 9.65 -20.07 -8.34
CA LYS A 193 8.27 -19.51 -8.41
C LYS A 193 7.14 -20.53 -8.38
N ASN A 194 7.46 -21.81 -8.62
CA ASN A 194 6.49 -22.91 -8.58
C ASN A 194 6.27 -23.46 -7.15
N LEU A 195 7.06 -23.01 -6.17
CA LEU A 195 6.83 -23.33 -4.76
C LEU A 195 5.62 -22.56 -4.23
N PRO A 196 4.90 -23.09 -3.22
CA PRO A 196 3.77 -22.39 -2.59
C PRO A 196 4.14 -21.01 -2.04
N ASN A 197 5.37 -20.87 -1.53
CA ASN A 197 5.92 -19.59 -1.08
C ASN A 197 7.40 -19.49 -1.50
N PRO A 198 7.72 -18.82 -2.62
CA PRO A 198 9.10 -18.70 -3.11
C PRO A 198 9.99 -17.79 -2.23
N PHE A 199 9.40 -17.09 -1.25
CA PHE A 199 10.11 -16.20 -0.32
C PHE A 199 10.33 -16.82 1.07
N GLU A 200 9.81 -18.02 1.34
CA GLU A 200 9.93 -18.72 2.63
C GLU A 200 11.38 -18.73 3.18
N PRO A 201 12.43 -19.01 2.37
CA PRO A 201 13.80 -19.01 2.88
C PRO A 201 14.30 -17.66 3.42
N PHE A 202 13.63 -16.57 3.04
CA PHE A 202 14.01 -15.20 3.40
C PHE A 202 13.11 -14.57 4.47
N GLU A 203 12.03 -15.20 4.90
CA GLU A 203 11.05 -14.55 5.80
C GLU A 203 11.68 -14.00 7.07
N LYS A 204 12.53 -14.77 7.75
CA LYS A 204 13.23 -14.31 8.96
C LYS A 204 14.11 -13.09 8.68
N LEU A 205 14.80 -13.10 7.55
CA LEU A 205 15.65 -11.98 7.12
C LEU A 205 14.80 -10.75 6.77
N LEU A 206 13.70 -10.92 6.03
CA LEU A 206 12.79 -9.83 5.67
C LEU A 206 12.15 -9.20 6.90
N ILE A 207 11.73 -10.01 7.87
CA ILE A 207 11.22 -9.52 9.17
C ILE A 207 12.32 -8.76 9.94
N TYR A 208 13.55 -9.26 9.93
CA TYR A 208 14.68 -8.56 10.56
C TYR A 208 14.94 -7.21 9.90
N ILE A 209 15.00 -7.14 8.57
CA ILE A 209 15.16 -5.89 7.82
C ILE A 209 14.03 -4.91 8.15
N PHE A 210 12.79 -5.39 8.23
CA PHE A 210 11.66 -4.57 8.63
C PHE A 210 11.91 -3.89 9.99
N ASN A 211 12.21 -4.68 11.02
CA ASN A 211 12.31 -4.18 12.39
C ASN A 211 13.59 -3.34 12.62
N SER A 212 14.70 -3.72 12.00
CA SER A 212 16.03 -3.17 12.28
C SER A 212 16.45 -2.06 11.32
N VAL A 213 15.84 -1.98 10.13
CA VAL A 213 16.24 -1.03 9.07
C VAL A 213 15.07 -0.14 8.67
N ILE A 214 13.97 -0.73 8.19
CA ILE A 214 12.83 0.03 7.65
C ILE A 214 12.10 0.81 8.74
N GLN A 215 11.72 0.15 9.84
CA GLN A 215 10.96 0.77 10.91
C GLN A 215 11.70 1.94 11.58
N PRO A 216 13.02 1.84 11.89
CA PRO A 216 13.80 3.00 12.32
C PRO A 216 13.87 4.10 11.25
N GLY A 217 13.93 3.73 9.97
CA GLY A 217 13.98 4.64 8.83
C GLY A 217 12.79 5.59 8.71
N PHE A 218 11.62 5.25 9.29
CA PHE A 218 10.46 6.15 9.35
C PHE A 218 10.70 7.44 10.14
N LYS A 219 11.71 7.45 11.03
CA LYS A 219 11.99 8.62 11.89
C LYS A 219 12.82 9.69 11.20
N TYR A 220 13.37 9.41 10.02
CA TYR A 220 14.28 10.30 9.33
C TYR A 220 13.73 10.70 7.95
N ILE A 221 13.49 12.00 7.80
CA ILE A 221 13.16 12.65 6.54
C ILE A 221 14.29 13.66 6.28
N PRO A 222 14.95 13.62 5.11
CA PRO A 222 16.02 14.58 4.82
C PRO A 222 15.50 16.02 4.82
N LYS A 223 16.38 16.96 5.18
CA LYS A 223 16.02 18.39 5.14
C LYS A 223 15.81 18.81 3.68
N ASN A 224 14.85 19.70 3.44
CA ASN A 224 14.49 20.23 2.11
C ASN A 224 13.89 19.18 1.15
N THR A 225 13.41 18.05 1.67
CA THR A 225 12.67 17.08 0.87
C THR A 225 11.20 17.51 0.76
N ASP A 226 10.77 17.91 -0.44
CA ASP A 226 9.35 18.26 -0.69
C ASP A 226 8.45 17.02 -0.66
N ILE A 227 7.66 16.86 0.40
CA ILE A 227 6.69 15.78 0.54
C ILE A 227 5.35 16.28 0.00
N ILE A 228 4.93 15.72 -1.13
CA ILE A 228 3.69 16.11 -1.80
C ILE A 228 2.66 14.98 -1.59
N PRO A 229 1.53 15.23 -0.90
CA PRO A 229 0.47 14.25 -0.75
C PRO A 229 0.00 13.70 -2.10
N GLY A 230 -0.14 12.38 -2.20
CA GLY A 230 -0.57 11.69 -3.42
C GLY A 230 0.54 11.40 -4.43
N VAL A 231 1.77 11.88 -4.19
CA VAL A 231 2.92 11.67 -5.09
C VAL A 231 3.93 10.77 -4.41
N SER A 232 4.33 9.68 -5.09
CA SER A 232 5.42 8.83 -4.65
C SER A 232 6.75 9.33 -5.22
N LYS A 233 7.83 9.22 -4.45
CA LYS A 233 9.18 9.58 -4.90
C LYS A 233 10.26 8.75 -4.21
N ALA A 234 11.35 8.51 -4.93
CA ALA A 234 12.59 7.97 -4.39
C ALA A 234 13.76 8.86 -4.82
N GLU A 235 14.77 8.94 -3.96
CA GLU A 235 16.03 9.63 -4.24
C GLU A 235 17.18 8.96 -3.48
N VAL A 236 18.36 8.92 -4.10
CA VAL A 236 19.60 8.56 -3.40
C VAL A 236 20.14 9.81 -2.73
N ILE A 237 20.41 9.71 -1.43
CA ILE A 237 21.02 10.76 -0.62
C ILE A 237 22.31 10.24 0.00
N ARG A 238 23.34 11.09 0.10
CA ARG A 238 24.61 10.73 0.74
C ARG A 238 24.66 11.30 2.15
N LEU A 239 24.78 10.44 3.15
CA LEU A 239 24.91 10.82 4.56
C LEU A 239 26.19 10.19 5.13
N LYS A 240 27.15 11.04 5.53
CA LYS A 240 28.42 10.60 6.15
C LYS A 240 29.09 9.46 5.38
N GLU A 241 29.28 9.65 4.08
CA GLU A 241 29.93 8.71 3.15
C GLU A 241 29.15 7.42 2.84
N ILE A 242 27.97 7.24 3.42
CA ILE A 242 27.07 6.12 3.10
C ILE A 242 25.95 6.66 2.21
N ASP A 243 25.63 5.91 1.16
CA ASP A 243 24.49 6.21 0.30
C ASP A 243 23.22 5.55 0.87
N TRP A 244 22.20 6.38 1.06
CA TRP A 244 20.88 6.03 1.56
C TRP A 244 19.86 6.28 0.46
N MET A 245 18.73 5.59 0.53
CA MET A 245 17.57 5.88 -0.29
C MET A 245 16.47 6.48 0.59
N PHE A 246 16.04 7.68 0.22
CA PHE A 246 14.78 8.22 0.69
C PHE A 246 13.65 7.68 -0.17
N ILE A 247 12.59 7.21 0.46
CA ILE A 247 11.37 6.73 -0.18
C ILE A 247 10.19 7.44 0.47
N SER A 248 9.39 8.12 -0.34
CA SER A 248 8.08 8.62 0.02
C SER A 248 7.03 7.87 -0.78
N LEU A 249 6.20 7.08 -0.11
CA LEU A 249 5.04 6.45 -0.72
C LEU A 249 3.87 7.43 -0.60
N PHE A 250 3.39 7.92 -1.74
CA PHE A 250 2.26 8.83 -1.89
C PHE A 250 2.24 10.02 -0.91
N GLY A 251 3.42 10.51 -0.51
CA GLY A 251 3.57 11.63 0.42
C GLY A 251 3.18 11.34 1.87
N LYS A 252 2.93 10.08 2.26
CA LYS A 252 2.45 9.73 3.62
C LYS A 252 3.31 8.73 4.35
N VAL A 253 3.86 7.75 3.65
CA VAL A 253 4.77 6.79 4.27
C VAL A 253 6.17 7.14 3.80
N ASN A 254 6.89 7.86 4.65
CA ASN A 254 8.21 8.40 4.36
C ASN A 254 9.25 7.61 5.15
N MET A 255 10.31 7.15 4.49
CA MET A 255 11.40 6.45 5.14
C MET A 255 12.72 6.79 4.47
N THR A 256 13.78 6.78 5.27
CA THR A 256 15.15 6.83 4.76
C THR A 256 15.88 5.61 5.25
N ILE A 257 16.35 4.80 4.31
CA ILE A 257 16.99 3.51 4.59
C ILE A 257 18.33 3.44 3.85
N PRO A 258 19.34 2.72 4.35
CA PRO A 258 20.58 2.52 3.63
C PRO A 258 20.30 1.73 2.35
N ILE A 259 21.13 1.88 1.32
CA ILE A 259 21.06 0.98 0.16
C ILE A 259 21.40 -0.44 0.63
N ILE A 260 20.40 -1.32 0.63
CA ILE A 260 20.52 -2.67 1.19
C ILE A 260 21.22 -3.56 0.16
N THR A 261 22.53 -3.69 0.27
CA THR A 261 23.36 -4.60 -0.53
C THR A 261 23.51 -5.96 0.14
N GLN A 262 23.94 -6.97 -0.61
CA GLN A 262 24.27 -8.27 -0.03
C GLN A 262 25.39 -8.17 1.02
N SER A 263 26.40 -7.33 0.77
CA SER A 263 27.49 -7.07 1.71
C SER A 263 27.03 -6.32 2.98
N PHE A 264 26.03 -5.45 2.87
CA PHE A 264 25.50 -4.70 4.01
C PHE A 264 24.88 -5.62 5.06
N LEU A 265 24.23 -6.72 4.64
CA LEU A 265 23.70 -7.70 5.59
C LEU A 265 24.78 -8.39 6.42
N ASN A 266 25.92 -8.73 5.79
CA ASN A 266 27.02 -9.40 6.50
C ASN A 266 27.54 -8.56 7.67
N LEU A 267 27.43 -7.22 7.58
CA LEU A 267 27.80 -6.28 8.63
C LEU A 267 26.76 -6.14 9.75
N LEU A 268 25.48 -6.43 9.46
CA LEU A 268 24.39 -6.37 10.45
C LEU A 268 24.25 -7.68 11.24
N THR A 269 24.73 -8.78 10.69
CA THR A 269 24.65 -10.12 11.30
C THR A 269 25.96 -10.58 11.95
N SER A 270 27.04 -9.81 11.79
CA SER A 270 28.33 -9.98 12.47
C SER A 270 28.34 -9.28 13.82
#